data_AF-A0A1H6B9Z9-F1
#
_entry.id   AF-A0A1H6B9Z9-F1
#
_cell.length_a   1.000
_cell.length_b   1.000
_cell.length_c   1.000
_cell.angle_alpha   90.00
_cell.angle_beta   90.00
_cell.angle_gamma   90.00
#
_symmetry.space_group_name_H-M   'P 1'
#
loop_
_entity.id
_entity.type
_entity.pdbx_description
1 polymer ?
#
loop_
_entity_poly.entity_id
_entity_poly.type
_entity_poly.pdbx_seq_one_letter_code
_entity_poly.pdbx_strand_id
1 'polypeptide(L)'
;IHPDLPMKTFASWITALNDVRNSCAHHARTWNKPLVNSPGVPPKTTFGQLDHLRQPRMGDDAPTKKIYSAIVIMIFMLRQYYPRTRWHIRLRDKILTQDLPYEIRPQTAGFPEGWEYEAIWN
;
A
#
# COMPACT_ATOMS: atom_id res chain seq x y z
N ILE A 1 -9.53 15.23 -4.33
CA ILE A 1 -9.77 14.07 -3.44
C ILE A 1 -11.12 13.51 -3.81
N HIS A 2 -11.27 12.19 -3.94
CA HIS A 2 -12.54 11.56 -4.33
C HIS A 2 -13.66 11.96 -3.35
N PRO A 3 -14.84 12.41 -3.82
CA PRO A 3 -15.89 12.93 -2.94
C PRO A 3 -16.36 11.89 -1.91
N ASP A 4 -16.33 10.60 -2.28
CA ASP A 4 -16.75 9.51 -1.39
C ASP A 4 -15.67 9.03 -0.41
N LEU A 5 -14.47 9.62 -0.40
CA LEU A 5 -13.42 9.27 0.57
C LEU A 5 -13.65 10.05 1.88
N PRO A 6 -13.95 9.39 3.01
CA PRO A 6 -14.17 10.09 4.27
C PRO A 6 -12.93 10.87 4.70
N MET A 7 -13.11 12.10 5.19
CA MET A 7 -12.00 12.98 5.60
C MET A 7 -11.10 12.33 6.67
N LYS A 8 -11.68 11.59 7.62
CA LYS A 8 -10.92 10.85 8.64
C LYS A 8 -10.02 9.78 8.01
N THR A 9 -10.51 9.07 7.00
CA THR A 9 -9.72 8.08 6.25
C THR A 9 -8.60 8.76 5.49
N PHE A 10 -8.90 9.85 4.77
CA PHE A 10 -7.88 10.62 4.07
C PHE A 10 -6.79 11.15 5.01
N ALA A 11 -7.16 11.72 6.16
CA ALA A 11 -6.20 12.17 7.17
C ALA A 11 -5.27 11.04 7.64
N SER A 12 -5.83 9.84 7.90
CA SER A 12 -5.01 8.68 8.27
C SER A 12 -4.04 8.25 7.17
N TRP A 13 -4.41 8.41 5.90
CA TRP A 13 -3.54 8.11 4.76
C TRP A 13 -2.36 9.07 4.71
N ILE A 14 -2.61 10.37 4.88
CA ILE A 14 -1.55 11.38 4.91
C ILE A 14 -0.57 11.10 6.06
N THR A 15 -1.08 10.76 7.25
CA THR A 15 -0.23 10.41 8.40
C THR A 15 0.63 9.18 8.10
N ALA A 16 0.05 8.10 7.58
CA ALA A 16 0.79 6.89 7.23
C ALA A 16 1.88 7.14 6.16
N LEU A 17 1.56 7.93 5.13
CA LEU A 17 2.52 8.29 4.08
C LEU A 17 3.65 9.18 4.61
N ASN A 18 3.34 10.10 5.52
CA ASN A 18 4.34 10.94 6.17
C ASN A 18 5.35 10.09 6.99
N ASP A 19 4.86 9.10 7.73
CA ASP A 19 5.73 8.18 8.49
C ASP A 19 6.65 7.36 7.58
N VAL A 20 6.11 6.84 6.48
CA VAL A 20 6.89 6.09 5.48
C VAL A 20 7.94 7.01 4.85
N ARG A 21 7.56 8.23 4.46
CA ARG A 21 8.49 9.22 3.90
C ARG A 21 9.60 9.56 4.89
N ASN A 22 9.27 9.76 6.17
CA ASN A 22 10.25 10.08 7.20
C ASN A 22 11.19 8.90 7.44
N SER A 23 10.67 7.68 7.50
CA SER A 23 11.50 6.47 7.59
C SER A 23 12.51 6.39 6.43
N CYS A 24 12.07 6.63 5.19
CA CYS A 24 12.94 6.68 4.02
C CYS A 24 14.01 7.79 4.13
N ALA A 25 13.63 8.99 4.57
CA ALA A 25 14.54 10.12 4.72
C ALA A 25 15.61 9.89 5.80
N HIS A 26 15.29 9.09 6.82
CA HIS A 26 16.24 8.65 7.85
C HIS A 26 16.92 7.32 7.52
N HIS A 27 16.80 6.82 6.28
CA HIS A 27 17.35 5.53 5.83
C HIS A 27 16.96 4.34 6.73
N ALA A 28 15.82 4.44 7.41
CA ALA A 28 15.30 3.37 8.24
C ALA A 28 14.70 2.25 7.39
N ARG A 29 14.69 1.03 7.94
CA ARG A 29 14.05 -0.13 7.31
C ARG A 29 12.53 0.09 7.21
N THR A 30 11.98 -0.05 6.01
CA THR A 30 10.54 0.11 5.73
C THR A 30 9.83 -1.18 5.31
N TRP A 31 10.53 -2.10 4.64
CA TRP A 31 9.92 -3.26 3.98
C TRP A 31 9.20 -4.22 4.96
N ASN A 32 9.92 -4.77 5.96
CA ASN A 32 9.37 -5.76 6.90
C ASN A 32 8.89 -5.20 8.24
N LYS A 33 8.79 -3.87 8.34
CA LYS A 33 8.47 -3.21 9.61
C LYS A 33 6.98 -2.88 9.63
N PRO A 34 6.28 -3.13 10.76
CA PRO A 34 4.96 -2.58 10.95
C PRO A 34 4.97 -1.04 10.82
N LEU A 35 3.98 -0.48 10.15
CA LEU A 35 3.73 0.95 10.10
C LEU A 35 3.38 1.45 11.50
N VAL A 36 3.93 2.61 11.87
CA VAL A 36 3.58 3.28 13.13
C VAL A 36 2.11 3.71 13.08
N ASN A 37 1.72 4.39 12.01
CA ASN A 37 0.33 4.70 11.71
C ASN A 37 -0.15 3.89 10.51
N SER A 38 -1.14 3.02 10.73
CA SER A 38 -1.77 2.25 9.66
C SER A 38 -2.83 3.09 8.93
N PRO A 39 -2.83 3.12 7.59
CA PRO A 39 -3.87 3.84 6.85
C PRO A 39 -5.23 3.15 7.04
N GLY A 40 -6.29 3.94 7.24
CA GLY A 40 -7.64 3.42 7.35
C GLY A 40 -8.15 2.82 6.03
N VAL A 41 -8.95 1.76 6.09
CA VAL A 41 -9.56 1.16 4.89
C VAL A 41 -10.98 1.74 4.72
N PRO A 42 -11.29 2.45 3.62
CA PRO A 42 -12.62 3.03 3.37
C PRO A 42 -13.66 1.93 3.15
N PRO A 43 -14.96 2.13 3.43
CA PRO A 43 -15.99 1.09 3.37
C PRO A 43 -15.95 0.21 2.10
N LYS A 44 -16.27 -1.08 2.24
CA LYS A 44 -16.13 -2.09 1.17
C LYS A 44 -16.87 -1.70 -0.12
N THR A 45 -18.01 -1.04 0.02
CA THR A 45 -18.86 -0.65 -1.11
C THR A 45 -18.34 0.57 -1.88
N THR A 46 -17.34 1.29 -1.38
CA THR A 46 -16.91 2.56 -1.97
C THR A 46 -15.80 2.37 -3.01
N PHE A 47 -14.81 1.52 -2.74
CA PHE A 47 -13.63 1.37 -3.60
C PHE A 47 -13.17 -0.09 -3.68
N GLY A 48 -13.78 -0.87 -4.58
CA GLY A 48 -13.48 -2.30 -4.74
C GLY A 48 -12.00 -2.60 -5.02
N GLN A 49 -11.29 -1.70 -5.69
CA GLN A 49 -9.84 -1.82 -5.93
C GLN A 49 -8.96 -1.77 -4.66
N LEU A 50 -9.54 -1.48 -3.49
CA LEU A 50 -8.84 -1.46 -2.19
C LEU A 50 -9.22 -2.65 -1.30
N ASP A 51 -10.11 -3.54 -1.75
CA ASP A 51 -10.65 -4.62 -0.92
C ASP A 51 -9.60 -5.64 -0.49
N HIS A 52 -8.54 -5.78 -1.26
CA HIS A 52 -7.41 -6.64 -0.93
C HIS A 52 -6.63 -6.17 0.31
N LEU A 53 -6.85 -4.93 0.79
CA LEU A 53 -6.32 -4.49 2.10
C LEU A 53 -7.03 -5.16 3.28
N ARG A 54 -8.20 -5.80 3.04
CA ARG A 54 -9.00 -6.48 4.07
C ARG A 54 -8.69 -7.97 4.20
N GLN A 55 -7.76 -8.50 3.42
CA GLN A 55 -7.46 -9.93 3.42
C GLN A 55 -7.06 -10.43 4.82
N PRO A 56 -7.40 -11.69 5.17
CA PRO A 56 -7.52 -12.17 6.54
C PRO A 56 -6.19 -12.39 7.29
N ARG A 57 -5.06 -11.87 6.81
CA ARG A 57 -3.82 -11.93 7.59
C ARG A 57 -4.01 -11.10 8.86
N MET A 58 -3.80 -11.74 10.00
CA MET A 58 -4.06 -11.19 11.34
C MET A 58 -2.75 -10.70 11.97
N GLY A 59 -2.86 -9.97 13.08
CA GLY A 59 -1.69 -9.52 13.84
C GLY A 59 -0.87 -8.49 13.08
N ASP A 60 0.46 -8.57 13.18
CA ASP A 60 1.37 -7.59 12.57
C ASP A 60 1.64 -7.82 11.07
N ASP A 61 1.21 -8.96 10.53
CA ASP A 61 1.34 -9.30 9.11
C ASP A 61 0.11 -8.93 8.27
N ALA A 62 -0.87 -8.26 8.89
CA ALA A 62 -2.00 -7.67 8.19
C ALA A 62 -1.50 -6.68 7.11
N PRO A 63 -2.06 -6.69 5.88
CA PRO A 63 -1.66 -5.78 4.81
C PRO A 63 -1.71 -4.30 5.23
N THR A 64 -2.72 -3.95 6.04
CA THR A 64 -2.93 -2.61 6.61
C THR A 64 -1.83 -2.14 7.55
N LYS A 65 -1.07 -3.05 8.15
CA LYS A 65 0.01 -2.73 9.07
C LYS A 65 1.38 -2.70 8.41
N LYS A 66 1.50 -3.03 7.13
CA LYS A 66 2.79 -3.09 6.44
C LYS A 66 2.85 -2.10 5.28
N ILE A 67 4.05 -1.92 4.73
CA ILE A 67 4.31 -0.96 3.65
C ILE A 67 3.42 -1.17 2.42
N TYR A 68 2.91 -2.40 2.19
CA TYR A 68 1.95 -2.66 1.12
C TYR A 68 0.76 -1.69 1.16
N SER A 69 0.13 -1.50 2.31
CA SER A 69 -1.01 -0.57 2.42
C SER A 69 -0.64 0.86 2.07
N ALA A 70 0.54 1.33 2.48
CA ALA A 70 1.05 2.66 2.12
C ALA A 70 1.30 2.79 0.62
N ILE A 71 1.84 1.76 -0.03
CA ILE A 71 2.03 1.72 -1.49
C ILE A 71 0.68 1.79 -2.19
N VAL A 72 -0.29 0.98 -1.77
CA VAL A 72 -1.63 0.92 -2.38
C VAL A 72 -2.35 2.27 -2.31
N ILE A 73 -2.37 2.92 -1.13
CA ILE A 73 -3.00 4.25 -1.02
C ILE A 73 -2.25 5.30 -1.85
N MET A 74 -0.92 5.19 -1.99
CA MET A 74 -0.13 6.06 -2.84
C MET A 74 -0.48 5.86 -4.32
N ILE A 75 -0.61 4.61 -4.79
CA ILE A 75 -1.07 4.31 -6.15
C ILE A 75 -2.46 4.90 -6.38
N PHE A 76 -3.39 4.65 -5.45
CA PHE A 76 -4.75 5.17 -5.53
C PHE A 76 -4.74 6.70 -5.69
N MET A 77 -4.04 7.41 -4.81
CA MET A 77 -3.94 8.87 -4.87
C MET A 77 -3.27 9.35 -6.16
N LEU A 78 -2.15 8.74 -6.56
CA LEU A 78 -1.44 9.12 -7.78
C LEU A 78 -2.32 8.96 -9.02
N ARG A 79 -3.15 7.92 -9.11
CA ARG A 79 -4.06 7.72 -10.25
C ARG A 79 -5.18 8.76 -10.32
N GLN A 80 -5.59 9.33 -9.19
CA GLN A 80 -6.59 10.41 -9.18
C GLN A 80 -6.04 11.73 -9.76
N TYR A 81 -4.78 12.06 -9.48
CA TYR A 81 -4.15 13.30 -9.93
C TYR A 81 -3.41 13.14 -11.27
N TYR A 82 -2.88 11.95 -11.54
CA TYR A 82 -2.09 11.62 -12.73
C TYR A 82 -2.59 10.30 -13.35
N PRO A 83 -3.76 10.28 -14.01
CA PRO A 83 -4.39 9.03 -14.49
C PRO A 83 -3.54 8.21 -15.47
N ARG A 84 -2.59 8.86 -16.17
CA ARG A 84 -1.67 8.20 -17.12
C ARG A 84 -0.38 7.69 -16.46
N THR A 85 -0.26 7.76 -15.14
CA THR A 85 0.92 7.28 -14.43
C THR A 85 1.09 5.78 -14.65
N ARG A 86 2.31 5.36 -15.01
CA ARG A 86 2.71 3.94 -15.09
C ARG A 86 3.60 3.54 -13.92
N TRP A 87 3.62 4.33 -12.85
CA TRP A 87 4.51 4.09 -11.71
C TRP A 87 4.23 2.75 -11.02
N HIS A 88 2.95 2.42 -10.80
CA HIS A 88 2.53 1.14 -10.20
C HIS A 88 2.94 -0.06 -11.05
N ILE A 89 2.82 0.03 -12.39
CA ILE A 89 3.30 -1.01 -13.32
C ILE A 89 4.81 -1.21 -13.18
N ARG A 90 5.60 -0.12 -13.24
CA ARG A 90 7.06 -0.22 -13.10
C ARG A 90 7.47 -0.80 -11.74
N LEU A 91 6.77 -0.42 -10.66
CA LEU A 91 7.03 -0.95 -9.33
C LEU A 91 6.69 -2.45 -9.26
N ARG A 92 5.52 -2.86 -9.75
CA ARG A 92 5.11 -4.26 -9.84
C ARG A 92 6.14 -5.09 -10.59
N ASP A 93 6.46 -4.65 -11.80
CA ASP A 93 7.40 -5.37 -12.67
C ASP A 93 8.79 -5.46 -12.01
N LYS A 94 9.24 -4.40 -11.31
CA LYS A 94 10.48 -4.43 -10.54
C LYS A 94 10.44 -5.46 -9.42
N ILE A 95 9.34 -5.55 -8.66
CA ILE A 95 9.18 -6.51 -7.57
C ILE A 95 9.17 -7.94 -8.11
N LEU A 96 8.50 -8.18 -9.24
CA LEU A 96 8.38 -9.51 -9.86
C LEU A 96 9.64 -9.98 -10.58
N THR A 97 10.45 -9.06 -11.12
CA THR A 97 11.65 -9.41 -11.92
C THR A 97 12.94 -9.47 -11.12
N GLN A 98 12.96 -8.94 -9.89
CA GLN A 98 14.14 -9.00 -9.05
C GLN A 98 14.24 -10.35 -8.32
N ASP A 99 15.44 -10.92 -8.30
CA ASP A 99 15.77 -12.01 -7.39
C ASP A 99 15.92 -11.43 -5.97
N LEU A 100 14.84 -11.54 -5.18
CA LEU A 100 14.74 -10.96 -3.85
C LEU A 100 15.05 -12.04 -2.79
N PRO A 101 16.00 -11.78 -1.85
CA PRO A 101 16.21 -12.64 -0.69
C PRO A 101 14.93 -12.93 0.09
N TYR A 102 14.89 -14.06 0.79
CA TYR A 102 13.75 -14.52 1.59
C TYR A 102 13.19 -13.38 2.47
N GLU A 103 14.08 -12.63 3.09
CA GLU A 103 13.78 -11.55 4.01
C GLU A 103 12.97 -10.45 3.33
N ILE A 104 13.26 -10.09 2.08
CA ILE A 104 12.61 -8.96 1.40
C ILE A 104 11.57 -9.38 0.36
N ARG A 105 11.00 -10.58 0.49
CA ARG A 105 9.91 -11.00 -0.38
C ARG A 105 8.64 -10.16 -0.16
N PRO A 106 7.72 -10.09 -1.13
CA PRO A 106 6.50 -9.29 -0.98
C PRO A 106 5.67 -9.66 0.27
N GLN A 107 5.62 -10.94 0.62
CA GLN A 107 4.79 -11.41 1.74
C GLN A 107 5.25 -10.85 3.09
N THR A 108 6.55 -10.58 3.27
CA THR A 108 7.09 -10.00 4.52
C THR A 108 6.78 -8.50 4.64
N ALA A 109 6.51 -7.86 3.51
CA ALA A 109 6.00 -6.48 3.38
C ALA A 109 4.47 -6.37 3.36
N GLY A 110 3.75 -7.46 3.66
CA GLY A 110 2.29 -7.49 3.75
C GLY A 110 1.57 -7.49 2.41
N PHE A 111 2.27 -7.80 1.32
CA PHE A 111 1.62 -8.06 0.04
C PHE A 111 0.81 -9.35 0.16
N PRO A 112 -0.51 -9.31 -0.12
CA PRO A 112 -1.35 -10.50 -0.12
C PRO A 112 -0.97 -11.47 -1.24
N GLU A 113 -1.53 -12.67 -1.22
CA GLU A 113 -1.41 -13.57 -2.37
C GLU A 113 -2.19 -13.02 -3.56
N GLY A 114 -1.61 -13.12 -4.77
CA GLY A 114 -2.24 -12.62 -6.00
C GLY A 114 -2.35 -11.09 -6.10
N TRP A 115 -1.61 -10.34 -5.29
CA TRP A 115 -1.64 -8.87 -5.27
C TRP A 115 -1.36 -8.26 -6.65
N GLU A 116 -0.56 -8.92 -7.49
CA GLU A 116 -0.18 -8.49 -8.82
C GLU A 116 -1.35 -8.48 -9.81
N TYR A 117 -2.42 -9.22 -9.52
CA TYR A 117 -3.64 -9.30 -10.33
C TYR A 117 -4.72 -8.31 -9.89
N GLU A 118 -4.53 -7.64 -8.76
CA GLU A 118 -5.48 -6.65 -8.25
C GLU A 118 -5.58 -5.46 -9.22
N ALA A 119 -6.80 -4.94 -9.40
CA ALA A 119 -7.08 -3.88 -10.39
C ALA A 119 -6.23 -2.62 -10.20
N ILE A 120 -5.81 -2.32 -8.95
CA ILE A 120 -4.97 -1.16 -8.67
C ILE A 120 -3.57 -1.25 -9.29
N TRP A 121 -3.09 -2.48 -9.53
CA TRP A 121 -1.79 -2.79 -10.12
C TRP A 121 -1.82 -2.97 -11.64
N ASN A 122 -2.97 -2.69 -12.28
CA ASN A 122 -3.18 -2.72 -13.73
C ASN A 122 -3.62 -1.37 -14.30
#